data_AF-B7PX03-F1
#
_entry.id   AF-B7PX03-F1
#
_cell.length_a   1.000
_cell.length_b   1.000
_cell.length_c   1.000
_cell.angle_alpha   90.00
_cell.angle_beta   90.00
_cell.angle_gamma   90.00
#
_symmetry.space_group_name_H-M   'P 1'
#
loop_
_entity.id
_entity.type
_entity.pdbx_description
1 polymer ?
#
loop_
_entity_poly.entity_id
_entity_poly.type
_entity_poly.pdbx_seq_one_letter_code
_entity_poly.pdbx_strand_id
1 'polypeptide(L)'
;MDTDPENNADEPMQDESSDSDSDVNEDTEEEKHILELEDKIKSNPFHYDSHMEFIGYLRKTGNLDKLREAREAMAKIFPLTPELWLDWIKDESKLCESDEDKERVILLFERAVKDYLSVALWLEYAQFSIGLMGSEGGLDRVRSVFERAITGAGLHVSQGALLWEAYREFEAVLLATMQV
;
A
#
# COMPACT_ATOMS: atom_id res chain seq x y z
N MET A 1 -23.04 77.03 40.70
CA MET A 1 -21.84 76.45 41.31
C MET A 1 -21.76 75.02 40.80
N ASP A 2 -21.20 74.84 39.61
CA ASP A 2 -19.75 74.61 39.32
C ASP A 2 -19.52 73.09 39.31
N THR A 3 -18.90 72.41 38.36
CA THR A 3 -18.23 72.70 37.08
C THR A 3 -18.03 71.32 36.41
N ASP A 4 -17.90 71.32 35.09
CA ASP A 4 -17.72 70.15 34.20
C ASP A 4 -16.23 69.66 34.19
N PRO A 5 -15.78 68.72 33.32
CA PRO A 5 -15.26 67.38 33.64
C PRO A 5 -13.73 67.21 33.50
N GLU A 6 -13.15 66.09 33.95
CA GLU A 6 -11.79 65.67 33.55
C GLU A 6 -11.68 64.19 33.18
N ASN A 7 -11.10 64.02 32.00
CA ASN A 7 -10.69 62.85 31.27
C ASN A 7 -9.36 62.32 31.85
N ASN A 8 -9.20 61.01 32.07
CA ASN A 8 -7.85 60.44 32.00
C ASN A 8 -7.87 58.98 31.51
N ALA A 9 -7.12 58.80 30.43
CA ALA A 9 -6.79 57.53 29.78
C ALA A 9 -5.66 56.81 30.53
N ASP A 10 -5.52 55.51 30.27
CA ASP A 10 -4.32 54.64 30.34
C ASP A 10 -4.80 53.19 30.62
N GLU A 11 -4.41 52.10 29.98
CA GLU A 11 -3.66 51.70 28.78
C GLU A 11 -4.00 50.20 28.59
N PRO A 12 -3.86 49.61 27.38
CA PRO A 12 -4.23 48.22 27.11
C PRO A 12 -3.07 47.26 27.47
N MET A 13 -3.32 46.27 28.32
CA MET A 13 -2.33 45.22 28.61
C MET A 13 -2.37 44.10 27.56
N GLN A 14 -1.47 44.30 26.59
CA GLN A 14 -0.62 43.35 25.85
C GLN A 14 -1.05 41.87 25.73
N ASP A 15 -1.32 41.58 24.46
CA ASP A 15 -1.33 40.33 23.72
C ASP A 15 0.04 39.63 23.77
N GLU A 16 0.06 38.36 24.17
CA GLU A 16 1.16 37.41 23.94
C GLU A 16 0.52 36.17 23.30
N SER A 17 -0.03 36.36 22.10
CA SER A 17 -0.29 35.27 21.17
C SER A 17 1.06 34.78 20.63
N SER A 18 1.48 33.64 21.17
CA SER A 18 2.60 32.85 20.66
C SER A 18 2.27 32.39 19.24
N ASP A 19 2.69 33.15 18.23
CA ASP A 19 2.68 32.75 16.82
C ASP A 19 3.60 31.53 16.63
N SER A 20 2.96 30.35 16.59
CA SER A 20 3.58 29.10 16.14
C SER A 20 3.20 28.89 14.68
N ASP A 21 3.72 29.76 13.80
CA ASP A 21 3.49 29.74 12.34
C ASP A 21 4.44 28.77 11.59
N SER A 22 4.94 27.73 12.27
CA SER A 22 5.90 26.78 11.67
C SER A 22 5.28 25.77 10.72
N ASP A 23 3.96 25.57 10.74
CA ASP A 23 3.34 24.36 10.17
C ASP A 23 2.69 24.59 8.78
N VAL A 24 2.71 25.81 8.24
CA VAL A 24 2.00 26.13 6.98
C VAL A 24 2.89 25.98 5.74
N ASN A 25 4.22 25.86 5.89
CA ASN A 25 5.14 25.88 4.74
C ASN A 25 5.55 24.48 4.23
N GLU A 26 5.54 23.43 5.04
CA GLU A 26 5.98 22.08 4.62
C GLU A 26 5.06 21.48 3.54
N ASP A 27 3.74 21.58 3.72
CA ASP A 27 2.76 21.05 2.77
C ASP A 27 2.91 21.64 1.36
N THR A 28 3.28 22.92 1.25
CA THR A 28 3.45 23.58 -0.06
C THR A 28 4.73 23.16 -0.81
N GLU A 29 5.78 22.78 -0.10
CA GLU A 29 7.02 22.32 -0.72
C GLU A 29 6.92 20.85 -1.15
N GLU A 30 6.20 20.03 -0.39
CA GLU A 30 5.90 18.65 -0.76
C GLU A 30 5.05 18.58 -2.04
N GLU A 31 4.01 19.40 -2.16
CA GLU A 31 3.17 19.46 -3.35
C GLU A 31 3.95 19.89 -4.60
N LYS A 32 4.85 20.87 -4.47
CA LYS A 32 5.71 21.31 -5.59
C LYS A 32 6.61 20.17 -6.06
N HIS A 33 7.21 19.43 -5.15
CA HIS A 33 8.10 18.34 -5.50
C HIS A 33 7.38 17.18 -6.20
N ILE A 34 6.13 16.88 -5.79
CA ILE A 34 5.28 15.90 -6.48
C ILE A 34 5.03 16.33 -7.93
N LEU A 35 4.66 17.60 -8.15
CA LEU A 35 4.40 18.12 -9.50
C LEU A 35 5.65 18.07 -10.40
N GLU A 36 6.82 18.40 -9.86
CA GLU A 36 8.08 18.30 -10.60
C GLU A 36 8.40 16.86 -11.04
N LEU A 37 8.18 15.89 -10.14
CA LEU A 37 8.38 14.47 -10.45
C LEU A 37 7.34 13.96 -11.46
N GLU A 38 6.09 14.38 -11.35
CA GLU A 38 5.06 14.07 -12.35
C GLU A 38 5.44 14.63 -13.73
N ASP A 39 5.92 15.86 -13.81
CA ASP A 39 6.30 16.48 -15.07
C ASP A 39 7.53 15.81 -15.69
N LYS A 40 8.47 15.30 -14.87
CA LYS A 40 9.57 14.44 -15.32
C LYS A 40 9.05 13.14 -15.93
N ILE A 41 8.08 12.49 -15.29
CA ILE A 41 7.45 11.27 -15.81
C ILE A 41 6.64 11.55 -17.08
N LYS A 42 5.89 12.66 -17.16
CA LYS A 42 5.15 13.06 -18.36
C LYS A 42 6.10 13.36 -19.52
N SER A 43 7.24 13.99 -19.24
CA SER A 43 8.28 14.29 -20.24
C SER A 43 8.98 13.02 -20.72
N ASN A 44 9.19 12.05 -19.83
CA ASN A 44 9.82 10.77 -20.18
C ASN A 44 9.09 9.57 -19.53
N PRO A 45 7.97 9.11 -20.13
CA PRO A 45 7.16 8.04 -19.56
C PRO A 45 7.86 6.68 -19.46
N PHE A 46 8.92 6.47 -20.26
CA PHE A 46 9.63 5.19 -20.36
C PHE A 46 10.86 5.10 -19.46
N HIS A 47 11.12 6.09 -18.61
CA HIS A 47 12.25 6.04 -17.68
C HIS A 47 11.87 5.37 -16.36
N TYR A 48 12.32 4.13 -16.18
CA TYR A 48 12.04 3.30 -15.01
C TYR A 48 12.42 3.97 -13.67
N ASP A 49 13.62 4.55 -13.57
CA ASP A 49 14.13 5.09 -12.31
C ASP A 49 13.31 6.30 -11.84
N SER A 50 12.78 7.12 -12.76
CA SER A 50 11.90 8.24 -12.39
C SER A 50 10.59 7.76 -11.77
N HIS A 51 10.00 6.67 -12.26
CA HIS A 51 8.82 6.07 -11.63
C HIS A 51 9.14 5.54 -10.23
N MET A 52 10.29 4.89 -10.07
CA MET A 52 10.74 4.38 -8.76
C MET A 52 10.96 5.50 -7.74
N GLU A 53 11.63 6.58 -8.13
CA GLU A 53 11.83 7.77 -7.30
C GLU A 53 10.50 8.40 -6.89
N PHE A 54 9.57 8.53 -7.85
CA PHE A 54 8.25 9.10 -7.60
C PHE A 54 7.41 8.25 -6.63
N ILE A 55 7.34 6.93 -6.86
CA ILE A 55 6.65 5.99 -5.96
C ILE A 55 7.30 6.01 -4.57
N GLY A 56 8.63 6.04 -4.50
CA GLY A 56 9.38 6.12 -3.25
C GLY A 56 9.13 7.41 -2.48
N TYR A 57 9.01 8.55 -3.18
CA TYR A 57 8.67 9.83 -2.58
C TYR A 57 7.23 9.85 -2.05
N LEU A 58 6.26 9.42 -2.86
CA LEU A 58 4.85 9.34 -2.47
C LEU A 58 4.60 8.42 -1.27
N ARG A 59 5.36 7.32 -1.18
CA ARG A 59 5.30 6.42 -0.02
C ARG A 59 5.82 7.08 1.26
N LYS A 60 6.79 8.00 1.17
CA LYS A 60 7.34 8.73 2.33
C LYS A 60 6.42 9.86 2.78
N THR A 61 5.80 10.59 1.86
CA THR A 61 4.85 11.66 2.17
C THR A 61 3.47 11.15 2.58
N GLY A 62 3.21 9.84 2.42
CA GLY A 62 1.95 9.23 2.84
C GLY A 62 0.77 9.58 1.94
N ASN A 63 1.00 10.09 0.74
CA ASN A 63 -0.06 10.42 -0.22
C ASN A 63 -0.54 9.13 -0.94
N LEU A 64 -1.42 8.39 -0.28
CA LEU A 64 -1.85 7.04 -0.68
C LEU A 64 -2.59 7.00 -2.02
N ASP A 65 -3.41 8.01 -2.30
CA ASP A 65 -4.20 8.07 -3.54
C ASP A 65 -3.29 8.27 -4.76
N LYS A 66 -2.38 9.25 -4.70
CA LYS A 66 -1.38 9.46 -5.76
C LYS A 66 -0.43 8.27 -5.88
N LEU A 67 -0.07 7.62 -4.77
CA LEU A 67 0.78 6.43 -4.78
C LEU A 67 0.14 5.27 -5.58
N ARG A 68 -1.18 5.06 -5.42
CA ARG A 68 -1.93 4.07 -6.20
C ARG A 68 -1.93 4.39 -7.69
N GLU A 69 -2.21 5.64 -8.04
CA GLU A 69 -2.20 6.10 -9.43
C GLU A 69 -0.82 5.95 -10.09
N ALA A 70 0.24 6.32 -9.37
CA ALA A 70 1.63 6.18 -9.83
C ALA A 70 2.00 4.71 -10.09
N ARG A 71 1.66 3.81 -9.16
CA ARG A 71 1.89 2.36 -9.30
C ARG A 71 1.10 1.76 -10.46
N GLU A 72 -0.15 2.19 -10.66
CA GLU A 72 -0.95 1.77 -11.82
C GLU A 72 -0.39 2.29 -13.14
N ALA A 73 0.07 3.53 -13.19
CA ALA A 73 0.69 4.11 -14.38
C ALA A 73 1.96 3.32 -14.74
N MET A 74 2.80 3.00 -13.76
CA MET A 74 3.99 2.18 -13.96
C MET A 74 3.64 0.76 -14.43
N ALA A 75 2.65 0.10 -13.80
CA ALA A 75 2.21 -1.26 -14.16
C ALA A 75 1.61 -1.35 -15.58
N LYS A 76 1.05 -0.26 -16.11
CA LYS A 76 0.54 -0.21 -17.49
C LYS A 76 1.66 -0.14 -18.54
N ILE A 77 2.81 0.40 -18.17
CA ILE A 77 3.94 0.62 -19.09
C ILE A 77 4.96 -0.52 -18.98
N PHE A 78 5.19 -1.04 -17.77
CA PHE A 78 6.21 -2.03 -17.47
C PHE A 78 5.62 -3.25 -16.74
N PRO A 79 6.07 -4.48 -17.07
CA PRO A 79 5.89 -5.61 -16.19
C PRO A 79 6.67 -5.38 -14.90
N LEU A 80 6.01 -5.42 -13.74
CA LEU A 80 6.66 -5.09 -12.48
C LEU A 80 7.39 -6.31 -11.91
N THR A 81 8.51 -6.07 -11.23
CA THR A 81 9.21 -7.15 -10.53
C THR A 81 8.36 -7.70 -9.38
N PRO A 82 8.57 -8.96 -8.97
CA PRO A 82 7.85 -9.53 -7.83
C PRO A 82 7.99 -8.71 -6.54
N GLU A 83 9.15 -8.06 -6.34
CA GLU A 83 9.40 -7.19 -5.18
C GLU A 83 8.50 -5.96 -5.17
N LEU A 84 8.32 -5.30 -6.33
CA LEU A 84 7.42 -4.15 -6.45
C LEU A 84 5.96 -4.53 -6.26
N TRP A 85 5.55 -5.67 -6.80
CA TRP A 85 4.22 -6.20 -6.57
C TRP A 85 3.98 -6.49 -5.09
N LEU A 86 4.93 -7.14 -4.42
CA LEU A 86 4.82 -7.46 -3.00
C LEU A 86 4.79 -6.20 -2.13
N ASP A 87 5.59 -5.19 -2.44
CA ASP A 87 5.57 -3.91 -1.72
C ASP A 87 4.23 -3.20 -1.85
N TRP A 88 3.68 -3.16 -3.06
CA TRP A 88 2.36 -2.58 -3.28
C TRP A 88 1.27 -3.34 -2.52
N ILE A 89 1.25 -4.66 -2.66
CA ILE A 89 0.27 -5.54 -2.02
C ILE A 89 0.36 -5.41 -0.49
N LYS A 90 1.57 -5.34 0.08
CA LYS A 90 1.78 -5.16 1.53
C LYS A 90 1.25 -3.83 2.03
N ASP A 91 1.44 -2.75 1.27
CA ASP A 91 0.90 -1.45 1.64
C ASP A 91 -0.64 -1.47 1.60
N GLU A 92 -1.25 -2.03 0.54
CA GLU A 92 -2.72 -2.15 0.45
C GLU A 92 -3.30 -3.09 1.50
N SER A 93 -2.61 -4.19 1.82
CA SER A 93 -3.06 -5.15 2.84
C SER A 93 -3.08 -4.53 4.24
N LYS A 94 -2.20 -3.56 4.53
CA LYS A 94 -2.21 -2.83 5.81
C LYS A 94 -3.34 -1.82 5.92
N LEU A 95 -3.79 -1.28 4.79
CA LEU A 95 -4.89 -0.32 4.69
C LEU A 95 -6.26 -1.01 4.56
N CYS A 96 -6.27 -2.35 4.54
CA CYS A 96 -7.44 -3.15 4.27
C CYS A 96 -8.32 -3.26 5.52
N GLU A 97 -9.45 -2.54 5.53
CA GLU A 97 -10.43 -2.59 6.64
C GLU A 97 -11.74 -3.27 6.22
N SER A 98 -12.15 -3.10 4.96
CA SER A 98 -13.42 -3.64 4.44
C SER A 98 -13.25 -4.91 3.61
N ASP A 99 -14.34 -5.63 3.38
CA ASP A 99 -14.34 -6.80 2.49
C ASP A 99 -14.09 -6.42 1.01
N GLU A 100 -14.44 -5.20 0.61
CA GLU A 100 -14.14 -4.68 -0.72
C GLU A 100 -12.64 -4.43 -0.91
N ASP A 101 -11.95 -3.94 0.12
CA ASP A 101 -10.49 -3.76 0.10
C ASP A 101 -9.78 -5.10 -0.05
N LYS A 102 -10.26 -6.13 0.66
CA LYS A 102 -9.73 -7.51 0.56
C LYS A 102 -9.81 -8.04 -0.87
N GLU A 103 -10.95 -7.82 -1.53
CA GLU A 103 -11.14 -8.24 -2.92
C GLU A 103 -10.20 -7.46 -3.86
N ARG A 104 -9.97 -6.16 -3.63
CA ARG A 104 -8.99 -5.39 -4.41
C ARG A 104 -7.57 -5.94 -4.24
N VAL A 105 -7.17 -6.33 -3.04
CA VAL A 105 -5.87 -6.97 -2.79
C VAL A 105 -5.77 -8.32 -3.52
N ILE A 106 -6.84 -9.13 -3.51
CA ILE A 106 -6.90 -10.38 -4.28
C ILE A 106 -6.68 -10.11 -5.78
N LEU A 107 -7.34 -9.09 -6.35
CA LEU A 107 -7.17 -8.72 -7.75
C LEU A 107 -5.74 -8.22 -8.05
N LEU A 108 -5.07 -7.59 -7.10
CA LEU A 108 -3.65 -7.22 -7.24
C LEU A 108 -2.76 -8.46 -7.29
N PHE A 109 -2.98 -9.46 -6.42
CA PHE A 109 -2.27 -10.74 -6.51
C PHE A 109 -2.50 -11.43 -7.86
N GLU A 110 -3.75 -11.47 -8.33
CA GLU A 110 -4.13 -12.05 -9.64
C GLU A 110 -3.42 -11.39 -10.82
N ARG A 111 -3.13 -10.09 -10.72
CA ARG A 111 -2.35 -9.37 -11.72
C ARG A 111 -0.86 -9.66 -11.57
N ALA A 112 -0.35 -9.62 -10.34
CA ALA A 112 1.05 -9.84 -10.04
C ALA A 112 1.57 -11.22 -10.50
N VAL A 113 0.77 -12.28 -10.32
CA VAL A 113 1.18 -13.64 -10.71
C VAL A 113 1.24 -13.87 -12.22
N LYS A 114 0.76 -12.92 -13.03
CA LYS A 114 0.78 -13.00 -14.50
C LYS A 114 2.05 -12.41 -15.12
N ASP A 115 2.71 -11.46 -14.43
CA ASP A 115 3.89 -10.78 -14.97
C ASP A 115 5.10 -11.71 -14.98
N TYR A 116 5.41 -12.33 -13.84
CA TYR A 116 6.55 -13.22 -13.69
C TYR A 116 6.24 -14.41 -12.77
N LEU A 117 6.90 -15.53 -13.04
CA LEU A 117 6.87 -16.68 -12.15
C LEU A 117 7.64 -16.35 -10.85
N SER A 118 6.93 -16.22 -9.74
CA SER A 118 7.52 -15.98 -8.42
C SER A 118 6.87 -16.87 -7.35
N VAL A 119 7.67 -17.77 -6.77
CA VAL A 119 7.23 -18.61 -5.65
C VAL A 119 6.89 -17.76 -4.42
N ALA A 120 7.69 -16.72 -4.14
CA ALA A 120 7.46 -15.83 -3.01
C ALA A 120 6.10 -15.13 -3.10
N LEU A 121 5.71 -14.69 -4.31
CA LEU A 121 4.43 -14.06 -4.55
C LEU A 121 3.25 -15.03 -4.33
N TRP A 122 3.39 -16.28 -4.78
CA TRP A 122 2.38 -17.31 -4.53
C TRP A 122 2.22 -17.66 -3.06
N LEU A 123 3.33 -17.71 -2.30
CA LEU A 123 3.29 -17.97 -0.85
C LEU A 123 2.57 -16.85 -0.11
N GLU A 124 2.90 -15.59 -0.41
CA GLU A 124 2.23 -14.42 0.17
C GLU A 124 0.74 -14.38 -0.21
N TYR A 125 0.39 -14.75 -1.45
CA TYR A 125 -1.01 -14.85 -1.88
C TYR A 125 -1.77 -15.93 -1.11
N ALA A 126 -1.16 -17.11 -0.92
CA ALA A 126 -1.75 -18.18 -0.14
C ALA A 126 -1.93 -17.77 1.33
N GLN A 127 -0.93 -17.15 1.94
CA GLN A 127 -0.99 -16.64 3.33
C GLN A 127 -2.09 -15.59 3.50
N PHE A 128 -2.19 -14.63 2.58
CA PHE A 128 -3.27 -13.65 2.59
C PHE A 128 -4.64 -14.34 2.48
N SER A 129 -4.78 -15.31 1.59
CA SER A 129 -6.02 -16.08 1.42
C SER A 129 -6.39 -16.87 2.68
N ILE A 130 -5.42 -17.44 3.41
CA ILE A 130 -5.63 -18.13 4.69
C ILE A 130 -6.19 -17.16 5.73
N GLY A 131 -5.68 -15.93 5.79
CA GLY A 131 -6.23 -14.87 6.65
C GLY A 131 -7.70 -14.56 6.37
N LEU A 132 -8.16 -14.84 5.15
CA LEU A 132 -9.55 -14.66 4.71
C LEU A 132 -10.40 -15.94 4.77
N MET A 133 -9.87 -17.04 5.32
CA MET A 133 -10.57 -18.32 5.34
C MET A 133 -11.90 -18.28 6.10
N GLY A 134 -12.06 -17.34 7.04
CA GLY A 134 -13.31 -17.16 7.80
C GLY A 134 -14.50 -16.61 6.99
N SER A 135 -14.28 -16.14 5.76
CA SER A 135 -15.37 -15.72 4.86
C SER A 135 -16.06 -16.91 4.19
N GLU A 136 -17.28 -16.72 3.70
CA GLU A 136 -17.97 -17.75 2.90
C GLU A 136 -17.11 -18.21 1.71
N GLY A 137 -16.92 -19.52 1.55
CA GLY A 137 -16.07 -20.11 0.52
C GLY A 137 -14.55 -19.85 0.68
N GLY A 138 -14.11 -19.29 1.82
CA GLY A 138 -12.71 -18.94 2.05
C GLY A 138 -11.76 -20.14 1.97
N LEU A 139 -12.18 -21.31 2.48
CA LEU A 139 -11.42 -22.55 2.39
C LEU A 139 -11.18 -22.99 0.93
N ASP A 140 -12.22 -22.98 0.10
CA ASP A 140 -12.11 -23.38 -1.31
C ASP A 140 -11.22 -22.39 -2.09
N ARG A 141 -11.27 -21.10 -1.74
CA ARG A 141 -10.36 -20.08 -2.27
C ARG A 141 -8.91 -20.41 -1.95
N VAL A 142 -8.59 -20.71 -0.69
CA VAL A 142 -7.21 -21.06 -0.28
C VAL A 142 -6.69 -22.27 -1.05
N ARG A 143 -7.49 -23.34 -1.14
CA ARG A 143 -7.13 -24.53 -1.93
C ARG A 143 -6.90 -24.19 -3.40
N SER A 144 -7.80 -23.42 -4.01
CA SER A 144 -7.67 -22.97 -5.40
C SER A 144 -6.37 -22.20 -5.65
N VAL A 145 -5.97 -21.32 -4.72
CA VAL A 145 -4.69 -20.59 -4.81
C VAL A 145 -3.49 -21.53 -4.73
N PHE A 146 -3.48 -22.48 -3.79
CA PHE A 146 -2.38 -23.47 -3.69
C PHE A 146 -2.28 -24.38 -4.91
N GLU A 147 -3.40 -24.88 -5.42
CA GLU A 147 -3.44 -25.74 -6.63
C GLU A 147 -2.89 -25.00 -7.86
N ARG A 148 -3.25 -23.72 -8.01
CA ARG A 148 -2.70 -22.86 -9.07
C ARG A 148 -1.21 -22.58 -8.86
N ALA A 149 -0.79 -22.30 -7.63
CA ALA A 149 0.61 -22.06 -7.31
C ALA A 149 1.47 -23.29 -7.63
N ILE A 150 1.00 -24.49 -7.29
CA ILE A 150 1.69 -25.75 -7.59
C ILE A 150 1.71 -26.01 -9.10
N THR A 151 0.61 -25.78 -9.79
CA THR A 151 0.54 -25.94 -11.26
C THR A 151 1.52 -25.00 -11.97
N GLY A 152 1.63 -23.75 -11.53
CA GLY A 152 2.51 -22.76 -12.14
C GLY A 152 3.98 -22.89 -11.71
N ALA A 153 4.24 -23.10 -10.42
CA ALA A 153 5.55 -22.94 -9.80
C ALA A 153 6.00 -24.16 -8.97
N GLY A 154 5.21 -25.23 -8.88
CA GLY A 154 5.51 -26.41 -8.05
C GLY A 154 6.71 -27.23 -8.53
N LEU A 155 7.10 -27.09 -9.79
CA LEU A 155 8.31 -27.72 -10.36
C LEU A 155 9.54 -26.80 -10.34
N HIS A 156 9.46 -25.63 -9.70
CA HIS A 156 10.60 -24.73 -9.58
C HIS A 156 11.74 -25.40 -8.78
N VAL A 157 12.90 -25.57 -9.42
CA VAL A 157 13.98 -26.45 -8.95
C VAL A 157 14.44 -26.16 -7.52
N SER A 158 14.55 -24.88 -7.15
CA SER A 158 15.07 -24.48 -5.84
C SER A 158 14.02 -24.03 -4.83
N GLN A 159 12.80 -23.71 -5.28
CA GLN A 159 11.78 -23.06 -4.44
C GLN A 159 10.41 -23.73 -4.49
N GLY A 160 10.14 -24.60 -5.46
CA GLY A 160 8.83 -25.26 -5.60
C GLY A 160 8.48 -26.11 -4.38
N ALA A 161 9.47 -26.69 -3.70
CA ALA A 161 9.30 -27.42 -2.45
C ALA A 161 8.60 -26.60 -1.36
N LEU A 162 8.84 -25.28 -1.30
CA LEU A 162 8.24 -24.38 -0.32
C LEU A 162 6.71 -24.31 -0.49
N LEU A 163 6.22 -24.34 -1.74
CA LEU A 163 4.77 -24.34 -2.01
C LEU A 163 4.12 -25.64 -1.54
N TRP A 164 4.77 -26.77 -1.80
CA TRP A 164 4.30 -28.07 -1.34
C TRP A 164 4.33 -28.19 0.18
N GLU A 165 5.38 -27.70 0.83
CA GLU A 165 5.48 -27.67 2.29
C GLU A 165 4.37 -26.83 2.91
N ALA A 166 4.20 -25.60 2.45
CA ALA A 166 3.14 -24.71 2.91
C ALA A 166 1.75 -25.31 2.71
N TYR A 167 1.49 -25.93 1.54
CA TYR A 167 0.17 -26.52 1.28
C TYR A 167 -0.10 -27.74 2.17
N ARG A 168 0.90 -28.61 2.38
CA ARG A 168 0.76 -29.75 3.30
C ARG A 168 0.53 -29.30 4.74
N GLU A 169 1.26 -28.28 5.19
CA GLU A 169 1.09 -27.73 6.54
C GLU A 169 -0.32 -27.19 6.73
N PHE A 170 -0.83 -26.43 5.76
CA PHE A 170 -2.20 -25.92 5.75
C PHE A 170 -3.25 -27.03 5.89
N GLU A 171 -3.20 -28.07 5.04
CA GLU A 171 -4.17 -29.18 5.10
C GLU A 171 -4.03 -30.02 6.38
N ALA A 172 -2.81 -30.18 6.90
CA ALA A 172 -2.57 -30.89 8.15
C ALA A 172 -3.18 -30.16 9.35
N VAL A 173 -3.02 -28.83 9.43
CA VAL A 173 -3.65 -28.00 10.46
C VAL A 173 -5.17 -28.06 10.32
N LEU A 174 -5.71 -27.93 9.10
CA LEU A 174 -7.15 -28.03 8.87
C LEU A 174 -7.71 -29.38 9.33
N LEU A 175 -7.06 -30.49 8.97
CA LEU A 175 -7.47 -31.83 9.40
C LEU A 175 -7.46 -31.95 10.94
N ALA A 176 -6.42 -31.44 11.60
CA ALA A 176 -6.34 -31.46 13.06
C ALA A 176 -7.48 -30.66 13.70
N THR A 177 -7.86 -29.50 13.13
CA THR A 177 -8.99 -28.71 13.64
C THR A 177 -10.37 -29.37 13.44
N MET A 178 -10.50 -30.27 12.46
CA MET A 178 -11.75 -31.01 12.20
C MET A 178 -11.91 -32.27 13.07
N GLN A 179 -10.84 -32.75 13.70
CA GLN A 179 -10.83 -33.96 14.54
C GLN A 179 -11.06 -33.65 16.04
N VAL A 180 -11.22 -32.38 16.39
CA VAL A 180 -11.56 -31.88 17.74
C VAL A 180 -13.05 -31.59 17.80
#